data_AF-A0A7Z7GEE1-F1
#
_entry.id   AF-A0A7Z7GEE1-F1
#
_cell.length_a   1.000
_cell.length_b   1.000
_cell.length_c   1.000
_cell.angle_alpha   90.00
_cell.angle_beta   90.00
_cell.angle_gamma   90.00
#
_symmetry.space_group_name_H-M   'P 1'
#
loop_
_entity.id
_entity.type
_entity.pdbx_description
1 polymer ?
#
loop_
_entity_poly.entity_id
_entity_poly.type
_entity_poly.pdbx_seq_one_letter_code
_entity_poly.pdbx_strand_id
1 'polypeptide(L)'
;MTTNEPSTRVTATIVFESMFGATRRIAEAIGAGLRSAAHVEVVPVHDAGGLASADLLIVGAPTHAHGLSRPQTRADAANWVARAASHLHLEPYYDGDGVREWLAAAPLPARGFAAYDTRADMPRIFSGSAAAGMDKRLRKRGAVPLADYRSFLVDKDSALVAGQVEEAEQWGRLLGARLLESADTRA
;
A
#
# COMPACT_ATOMS: atom_id res chain seq x y z
N MET A 1 -2.78 42.62 8.83
CA MET A 1 -2.24 41.85 7.69
C MET A 1 -2.15 40.42 8.21
N THR A 2 -3.03 39.56 7.74
CA THR A 2 -3.28 38.22 8.29
C THR A 2 -2.04 37.35 8.19
N THR A 3 -1.57 36.88 9.34
CA THR A 3 -0.60 35.79 9.46
C THR A 3 -1.19 34.55 8.81
N ASN A 4 -0.52 34.06 7.78
CA ASN A 4 -0.81 32.78 7.16
C ASN A 4 -0.24 31.69 8.08
N GLU A 5 -0.98 31.33 9.13
CA GLU A 5 -0.73 30.10 9.88
C GLU A 5 -0.82 28.92 8.91
N PRO A 6 0.19 28.04 8.81
CA PRO A 6 -0.01 26.78 8.12
C PRO A 6 -1.10 26.05 8.89
N SER A 7 -2.28 25.90 8.28
CA SER A 7 -3.21 24.87 8.68
C SER A 7 -2.43 23.56 8.71
N THR A 8 -2.09 23.05 9.90
CA THR A 8 -1.37 21.79 10.09
C THR A 8 -2.34 20.66 9.74
N ARG A 9 -2.63 20.50 8.45
CA ARG A 9 -3.42 19.38 7.95
C ARG A 9 -2.62 18.12 8.14
N VAL A 10 -3.25 17.13 8.76
CA VAL A 10 -2.76 15.77 8.84
C VAL A 10 -2.54 15.24 7.41
N THR A 11 -1.38 14.66 7.15
CA THR A 11 -0.97 14.15 5.83
C THR A 11 -0.88 12.63 5.83
N ALA A 12 -1.33 12.01 4.75
CA ALA A 12 -1.19 10.57 4.54
C ALA A 12 -0.65 10.30 3.13
N THR A 13 0.37 9.48 3.04
CA THR A 13 0.92 9.02 1.75
C THR A 13 0.71 7.52 1.63
N ILE A 14 0.13 7.10 0.51
CA ILE A 14 -0.07 5.70 0.15
C ILE A 14 0.89 5.37 -0.99
N VAL A 15 1.90 4.55 -0.71
CA VAL A 15 2.86 4.07 -1.72
C VAL A 15 2.49 2.66 -2.12
N PHE A 16 2.34 2.40 -3.41
CA PHE A 16 1.97 1.07 -3.89
C PHE A 16 2.84 0.57 -5.04
N GLU A 17 3.07 -0.73 -5.07
CA GLU A 17 3.53 -1.48 -6.24
C GLU A 17 2.34 -2.19 -6.88
N SER A 18 2.23 -2.18 -8.21
CA SER A 18 1.21 -2.96 -8.91
C SER A 18 1.67 -3.34 -10.32
N MET A 19 1.27 -4.53 -10.77
CA MET A 19 1.58 -5.03 -12.11
C MET A 19 0.34 -5.10 -12.99
N PHE A 20 -0.83 -5.40 -12.41
CA PHE A 20 -2.09 -5.60 -13.14
C PHE A 20 -3.23 -4.72 -12.59
N GLY A 21 -2.91 -3.76 -11.72
CA GLY A 21 -3.84 -2.75 -11.21
C GLY A 21 -4.70 -3.14 -10.00
N ALA A 22 -4.73 -4.41 -9.58
CA ALA A 22 -5.47 -4.81 -8.37
C ALA A 22 -4.97 -4.06 -7.12
N THR A 23 -3.65 -4.02 -6.91
CA THR A 23 -3.03 -3.35 -5.75
C THR A 23 -3.23 -1.84 -5.79
N ARG A 24 -3.19 -1.23 -6.98
CA ARG A 24 -3.50 0.20 -7.20
C ARG A 24 -4.94 0.51 -6.82
N ARG A 25 -5.91 -0.28 -7.30
CA ARG A 25 -7.34 -0.09 -6.98
C ARG A 25 -7.61 -0.15 -5.48
N ILE A 26 -6.93 -1.04 -4.76
CA ILE A 26 -6.98 -1.09 -3.30
C ILE A 26 -6.35 0.17 -2.67
N ALA A 27 -5.21 0.65 -3.19
CA ALA A 27 -4.58 1.90 -2.75
C ALA A 27 -5.55 3.10 -2.86
N GLU A 28 -6.19 3.22 -4.03
CA GLU A 28 -7.17 4.26 -4.33
C GLU A 28 -8.37 4.20 -3.39
N ALA A 29 -8.89 3.00 -3.12
CA ALA A 29 -10.02 2.79 -2.21
C ALA A 29 -9.68 3.13 -0.76
N ILE A 30 -8.52 2.69 -0.26
CA ILE A 30 -8.01 3.09 1.07
C ILE A 30 -7.88 4.61 1.13
N GLY A 31 -7.31 5.20 0.07
CA GLY A 31 -7.16 6.65 -0.04
C GLY A 31 -8.49 7.37 0.03
N ALA A 32 -9.52 6.91 -0.69
CA ALA A 32 -10.86 7.45 -0.63
C ALA A 32 -11.44 7.44 0.80
N GLY A 33 -11.28 6.33 1.53
CA GLY A 33 -11.71 6.21 2.92
C GLY A 33 -10.99 7.14 3.89
N LEU A 34 -9.77 7.58 3.58
CA LEU A 34 -8.94 8.46 4.42
C LEU A 34 -9.20 9.95 4.21
N ARG A 35 -9.82 10.37 3.10
CA ARG A 35 -9.93 11.79 2.72
C ARG A 35 -10.70 12.66 3.72
N SER A 36 -11.54 12.06 4.58
CA SER A 36 -12.21 12.80 5.65
C SER A 36 -11.30 13.16 6.83
N ALA A 37 -10.16 12.47 6.99
CA ALA A 37 -9.26 12.62 8.12
C ALA A 37 -7.90 13.25 7.74
N ALA A 38 -7.46 13.14 6.48
CA ALA A 38 -6.14 13.59 6.05
C ALA A 38 -6.12 14.11 4.62
N HIS A 39 -5.09 14.90 4.29
CA HIS A 39 -4.68 15.14 2.92
C HIS A 39 -3.95 13.91 2.39
N VAL A 40 -4.55 13.23 1.42
CA VAL A 40 -4.08 11.93 0.92
C VAL A 40 -3.43 12.05 -0.44
N GLU A 41 -2.19 11.57 -0.53
CA GLU A 41 -1.48 11.32 -1.79
C GLU A 41 -1.36 9.81 -2.03
N VAL A 42 -1.66 9.37 -3.25
CA VAL A 42 -1.55 7.97 -3.67
C VAL A 42 -0.51 7.92 -4.78
N VAL A 43 0.62 7.27 -4.51
CA VAL A 43 1.84 7.37 -5.30
C VAL A 43 2.31 5.96 -5.68
N PRO A 44 2.52 5.67 -6.96
CA PRO A 44 3.15 4.41 -7.34
C PRO A 44 4.62 4.41 -6.90
N VAL A 45 5.17 3.24 -6.54
CA VAL A 45 6.51 3.15 -5.93
C VAL A 45 7.63 3.71 -6.81
N HIS A 46 7.47 3.70 -8.14
CA HIS A 46 8.44 4.28 -9.07
C HIS A 46 8.59 5.80 -8.91
N ASP A 47 7.53 6.49 -8.48
CA ASP A 47 7.52 7.94 -8.21
C ASP A 47 7.79 8.25 -6.72
N ALA A 48 7.98 7.23 -5.88
CA ALA A 48 8.13 7.39 -4.44
C ALA A 48 9.56 7.78 -4.00
N GLY A 49 10.45 8.08 -4.96
CA GLY A 49 11.81 8.54 -4.69
C GLY A 49 11.81 9.95 -4.08
N GLY A 50 12.45 10.11 -2.92
CA GLY A 50 12.60 11.42 -2.29
C GLY A 50 11.33 11.99 -1.65
N LEU A 51 10.30 11.17 -1.41
CA LEU A 51 9.11 11.59 -0.68
C LEU A 51 9.46 12.18 0.69
N ALA A 52 8.79 13.28 1.04
CA ALA A 52 8.84 13.83 2.38
C ALA A 52 8.15 12.89 3.39
N SER A 53 8.47 13.05 4.67
CA SER A 53 7.74 12.36 5.74
C SER A 53 6.32 12.92 5.87
N ALA A 54 5.35 12.02 6.00
CA ALA A 54 3.94 12.32 6.28
C ALA A 54 3.56 11.87 7.70
N ASP A 55 2.37 12.24 8.18
CA ASP A 55 1.88 11.73 9.46
C ASP A 55 1.60 10.22 9.40
N LEU A 56 1.01 9.77 8.29
CA LEU A 56 0.70 8.37 8.02
C LEU A 56 1.35 7.89 6.71
N LEU A 57 2.09 6.78 6.78
CA LEU A 57 2.55 6.06 5.59
C LEU A 57 1.78 4.74 5.44
N ILE A 58 1.16 4.51 4.28
CA ILE A 58 0.53 3.24 3.94
C ILE A 58 1.30 2.62 2.78
N VAL A 59 1.71 1.36 2.92
CA VAL A 59 2.50 0.67 1.87
C VAL A 59 1.77 -0.56 1.36
N GLY A 60 1.64 -0.65 0.04
CA GLY A 60 0.91 -1.69 -0.68
C GLY A 60 1.79 -2.44 -1.68
N ALA A 61 1.70 -3.76 -1.74
CA ALA A 61 2.39 -4.54 -2.76
C ALA A 61 1.64 -5.86 -3.06
N PRO A 62 1.74 -6.40 -4.28
CA PRO A 62 1.26 -7.75 -4.55
C PRO A 62 2.15 -8.79 -3.86
N THR A 63 1.56 -9.93 -3.53
CA THR A 63 2.29 -11.06 -2.96
C THR A 63 2.84 -11.95 -4.07
N HIS A 64 4.16 -12.05 -4.17
CA HIS A 64 4.90 -12.94 -5.08
C HIS A 64 5.73 -13.93 -4.25
N ALA A 65 5.68 -15.22 -4.59
CA ALA A 65 6.47 -16.28 -3.95
C ALA A 65 6.50 -16.16 -2.40
N HIS A 66 5.32 -16.13 -1.78
CA HIS A 66 5.09 -15.98 -0.33
C HIS A 66 5.44 -14.63 0.31
N GLY A 67 5.82 -13.59 -0.44
CA GLY A 67 6.12 -12.28 0.13
C GLY A 67 6.23 -11.14 -0.87
N LEU A 68 7.08 -10.15 -0.56
CA LEU A 68 7.36 -9.03 -1.46
C LEU A 68 8.01 -9.51 -2.77
N SER A 69 7.63 -8.87 -3.88
CA SER A 69 8.21 -9.09 -5.20
C SER A 69 9.74 -8.94 -5.20
N ARG A 70 10.37 -9.53 -6.20
CA ARG A 70 11.80 -9.41 -6.54
C ARG A 70 11.90 -9.10 -8.03
N PRO A 71 13.03 -8.53 -8.51
CA PRO A 71 13.21 -8.23 -9.93
C PRO A 71 12.80 -9.37 -10.86
N GLN A 72 13.20 -10.61 -10.54
CA GLN A 72 12.84 -11.78 -11.33
C GLN A 72 11.33 -12.08 -11.34
N THR A 73 10.66 -12.01 -10.19
CA THR A 73 9.20 -12.27 -10.14
C THR A 73 8.39 -11.14 -10.77
N ARG A 74 8.95 -9.94 -10.89
CA ARG A 74 8.36 -8.82 -11.63
C ARG A 74 8.51 -9.01 -13.14
N ALA A 75 9.71 -9.38 -13.60
CA ALA A 75 9.95 -9.75 -14.99
C ALA A 75 9.04 -10.91 -15.43
N ASP A 76 8.85 -11.92 -14.58
CA ASP A 76 7.98 -13.05 -14.84
C ASP A 76 6.49 -12.67 -14.95
N ALA A 77 6.07 -11.50 -14.46
CA ALA A 77 4.69 -11.03 -14.62
C ALA A 77 4.32 -10.84 -16.10
N ALA A 78 5.28 -10.50 -16.97
CA ALA A 78 5.06 -10.42 -18.41
C ALA A 78 4.64 -11.76 -19.03
N ASN A 79 5.15 -12.87 -18.49
CA ASN A 79 4.79 -14.21 -18.95
C ASN A 79 3.32 -14.55 -18.67
N TRP A 80 2.67 -13.85 -17.73
CA TRP A 80 1.27 -14.08 -17.39
C TRP A 80 0.33 -13.40 -18.39
N VAL A 81 0.77 -12.30 -19.00
CA VAL A 81 0.07 -11.66 -20.13
C VAL A 81 0.20 -12.50 -21.39
N ALA A 82 1.35 -13.14 -21.62
CA ALA A 82 1.60 -13.96 -22.79
C ALA A 82 0.77 -15.27 -22.86
N ARG A 83 0.04 -15.62 -21.80
CA ARG A 83 -0.85 -16.78 -21.80
C ARG A 83 -2.06 -16.48 -22.68
N ALA A 84 -2.39 -17.40 -23.60
CA ALA A 84 -3.41 -17.19 -24.64
C ALA A 84 -4.84 -16.84 -24.15
N ALA A 85 -5.14 -17.01 -22.85
CA ALA A 85 -6.42 -16.68 -22.23
C ALA A 85 -6.33 -15.51 -21.22
N SER A 86 -5.23 -14.75 -21.21
CA SER A 86 -5.02 -13.68 -20.24
C SER A 86 -5.72 -12.39 -20.65
N HIS A 87 -6.52 -11.84 -19.74
CA HIS A 87 -7.08 -10.48 -19.84
C HIS A 87 -6.22 -9.43 -19.11
N LEU A 88 -5.02 -9.81 -18.69
CA LEU A 88 -4.14 -8.95 -17.90
C LEU A 88 -3.46 -7.92 -18.80
N HIS A 89 -3.42 -6.69 -18.30
CA HIS A 89 -2.63 -5.62 -18.86
C HIS A 89 -1.57 -5.21 -17.85
N LEU A 90 -0.31 -5.14 -18.29
CA LEU A 90 0.78 -4.65 -17.46
C LEU A 90 0.62 -3.15 -17.23
N GLU A 91 0.73 -2.72 -15.98
CA GLU A 91 0.86 -1.31 -15.65
C GLU A 91 2.26 -0.80 -16.06
N PRO A 92 2.41 0.50 -16.36
CA PRO A 92 3.72 1.10 -16.60
C PRO A 92 4.70 0.82 -15.47
N TYR A 93 5.97 0.60 -15.81
CA TYR A 93 7.08 0.39 -14.85
C TYR A 93 6.92 -0.83 -13.93
N TYR A 94 6.14 -1.83 -14.34
CA TYR A 94 5.91 -3.07 -13.56
C TYR A 94 7.20 -3.84 -13.19
N ASP A 95 8.30 -3.63 -13.92
CA ASP A 95 9.59 -4.31 -13.79
C ASP A 95 10.70 -3.47 -13.13
N GLY A 96 10.41 -2.21 -12.77
CA GLY A 96 11.33 -1.30 -12.08
C GLY A 96 11.62 -1.68 -10.62
N ASP A 97 12.26 -0.77 -9.87
CA ASP A 97 12.42 -0.95 -8.42
C ASP A 97 11.05 -1.01 -7.73
N GLY A 98 10.84 -2.06 -6.94
CA GLY A 98 9.59 -2.32 -6.25
C GLY A 98 9.61 -1.81 -4.82
N VAL A 99 8.52 -2.08 -4.10
CA VAL A 99 8.38 -1.74 -2.67
C VAL A 99 9.46 -2.41 -1.83
N ARG A 100 9.92 -3.60 -2.22
CA ARG A 100 11.03 -4.27 -1.54
C ARG A 100 12.29 -3.40 -1.46
N GLU A 101 12.69 -2.85 -2.60
CA GLU A 101 13.90 -2.05 -2.74
C GLU A 101 13.72 -0.68 -2.07
N TRP A 102 12.59 -0.03 -2.34
CA TRP A 102 12.25 1.28 -1.82
C TRP A 102 12.15 1.34 -0.28
N LEU A 103 11.63 0.28 0.36
CA LEU A 103 11.44 0.23 1.82
C LEU A 103 12.70 0.47 2.65
N ALA A 104 13.89 0.26 2.08
CA ALA A 104 15.15 0.54 2.77
C ALA A 104 15.36 2.05 3.00
N ALA A 105 14.89 2.88 2.06
CA ALA A 105 15.06 4.33 2.06
C ALA A 105 13.77 5.12 2.36
N ALA A 106 12.61 4.46 2.39
CA ALA A 106 11.31 5.10 2.63
C ALA A 106 11.33 6.04 3.85
N PRO A 107 10.73 7.24 3.81
CA PRO A 107 10.66 8.12 4.97
C PRO A 107 9.89 7.44 6.11
N LEU A 108 10.32 7.68 7.36
CA LEU A 108 9.58 7.22 8.52
C LEU A 108 8.41 8.18 8.79
N PRO A 109 7.17 7.70 8.95
CA PRO A 109 6.03 8.56 9.21
C PRO A 109 6.05 9.09 10.65
N ALA A 110 5.53 10.30 10.86
CA ALA A 110 5.55 10.96 12.16
C ALA A 110 4.62 10.29 13.20
N ARG A 111 3.50 9.70 12.77
CA ARG A 111 2.48 9.14 13.68
C ARG A 111 2.33 7.64 13.56
N GLY A 112 2.40 7.09 12.35
CA GLY A 112 2.44 5.64 12.19
C GLY A 112 2.36 5.16 10.76
N PHE A 113 2.39 3.85 10.59
CA PHE A 113 2.26 3.21 9.28
C PHE A 113 1.17 2.14 9.25
N ALA A 114 0.71 1.78 8.06
CA ALA A 114 -0.04 0.55 7.82
C ALA A 114 0.48 -0.15 6.56
N ALA A 115 0.25 -1.46 6.45
CA ALA A 115 0.67 -2.24 5.29
C ALA A 115 -0.49 -3.07 4.75
N TYR A 116 -0.58 -3.19 3.44
CA TYR A 116 -1.54 -4.09 2.81
C TYR A 116 -0.95 -4.85 1.63
N ASP A 117 -1.54 -5.99 1.29
CA ASP A 117 -1.19 -6.70 0.06
C ASP A 117 -2.41 -7.12 -0.74
N THR A 118 -2.18 -7.39 -2.02
CA THR A 118 -3.09 -8.22 -2.81
C THR A 118 -2.47 -9.60 -2.94
N ARG A 119 -3.24 -10.65 -2.62
CA ARG A 119 -2.78 -12.04 -2.72
C ARG A 119 -3.87 -12.94 -3.29
N ALA A 120 -3.45 -14.06 -3.87
CA ALA A 120 -4.38 -15.07 -4.37
C ALA A 120 -5.35 -15.53 -3.27
N ASP A 121 -6.61 -15.74 -3.65
CA ASP A 121 -7.67 -16.29 -2.80
C ASP A 121 -7.42 -17.78 -2.50
N MET A 122 -6.48 -18.00 -1.59
CA MET A 122 -6.11 -19.30 -1.08
C MET A 122 -5.58 -19.16 0.35
N PRO A 123 -5.48 -20.23 1.15
CA PRO A 123 -4.98 -20.13 2.52
C PRO A 123 -3.61 -19.44 2.60
N ARG A 124 -3.42 -18.56 3.59
CA ARG A 124 -2.20 -17.73 3.75
C ARG A 124 -0.92 -18.56 3.88
N ILE A 125 -1.00 -19.78 4.41
CA ILE A 125 0.16 -20.68 4.47
C ILE A 125 0.70 -21.03 3.07
N PHE A 126 -0.15 -20.99 2.04
CA PHE A 126 0.22 -21.25 0.65
C PHE A 126 0.52 -19.98 -0.14
N SER A 127 -0.19 -18.88 0.10
CA SER A 127 0.05 -17.63 -0.64
C SER A 127 1.15 -16.77 -0.02
N GLY A 128 1.40 -16.90 1.28
CA GLY A 128 2.19 -15.95 2.06
C GLY A 128 1.55 -14.56 2.14
N SER A 129 2.35 -13.53 2.44
CA SER A 129 1.88 -12.16 2.53
C SER A 129 3.04 -11.17 2.36
N ALA A 130 2.96 -10.32 1.33
CA ALA A 130 3.84 -9.17 1.20
C ALA A 130 3.64 -8.16 2.34
N ALA A 131 2.40 -7.97 2.81
CA ALA A 131 2.06 -7.03 3.88
C ALA A 131 2.78 -7.36 5.19
N ALA A 132 2.85 -8.64 5.56
CA ALA A 132 3.65 -9.09 6.71
C ALA A 132 5.15 -8.76 6.54
N GLY A 133 5.66 -8.86 5.31
CA GLY A 133 7.03 -8.49 4.99
C GLY A 133 7.32 -6.99 5.09
N MET A 134 6.35 -6.14 4.73
CA MET A 134 6.42 -4.69 4.86
C MET A 134 6.34 -4.26 6.32
N ASP A 135 5.35 -4.76 7.05
CA ASP A 135 5.16 -4.49 8.49
C ASP A 135 6.43 -4.79 9.29
N LYS A 136 7.02 -5.99 9.09
CA LYS A 136 8.27 -6.37 9.75
C LYS A 136 9.42 -5.40 9.45
N ARG A 137 9.54 -4.93 8.20
CA ARG A 137 10.63 -4.04 7.77
C ARG A 137 10.47 -2.63 8.32
N LEU A 138 9.27 -2.08 8.29
CA LEU A 138 8.98 -0.75 8.83
C LEU A 138 9.17 -0.71 10.35
N ARG A 139 8.71 -1.73 11.08
CA ARG A 139 8.98 -1.89 12.52
C ARG A 139 10.47 -1.95 12.83
N LYS A 140 11.25 -2.72 12.05
CA LYS A 140 12.71 -2.81 12.22
C LYS A 140 13.40 -1.45 12.06
N ARG A 141 12.82 -0.54 11.29
CA ARG A 141 13.31 0.82 11.10
C ARG A 141 12.79 1.82 12.14
N GLY A 142 12.01 1.38 13.13
CA GLY A 142 11.51 2.21 14.22
C GLY A 142 10.14 2.86 13.98
N ALA A 143 9.48 2.55 12.86
CA ALA A 143 8.10 3.01 12.64
C ALA A 143 7.11 2.27 13.53
N VAL A 144 6.08 2.97 14.00
CA VAL A 144 5.01 2.41 14.83
C VAL A 144 3.81 2.07 13.96
N PRO A 145 3.24 0.85 14.05
CA PRO A 145 2.03 0.51 13.31
C PRO A 145 0.83 1.33 13.83
N LEU A 146 -0.01 1.82 12.92
CA LEU A 146 -1.31 2.39 13.27
C LEU A 146 -2.41 1.32 13.32
N ALA A 147 -2.19 0.20 12.63
CA ALA A 147 -3.08 -0.96 12.62
C ALA A 147 -2.30 -2.22 12.22
N ASP A 148 -2.91 -3.39 12.43
CA ASP A 148 -2.41 -4.63 11.83
C ASP A 148 -2.45 -4.54 10.30
N TYR A 149 -1.51 -5.24 9.66
CA TYR A 149 -1.46 -5.32 8.21
C TYR A 149 -2.65 -6.12 7.66
N ARG A 150 -3.10 -5.81 6.43
CA ARG A 150 -4.29 -6.42 5.82
C ARG A 150 -4.01 -7.05 4.46
N SER A 151 -4.67 -8.16 4.17
CA SER A 151 -4.66 -8.75 2.83
C SER A 151 -5.98 -8.51 2.12
N PHE A 152 -5.89 -8.22 0.84
CA PHE A 152 -7.00 -8.16 -0.10
C PHE A 152 -6.86 -9.27 -1.14
N LEU A 153 -7.97 -9.89 -1.51
CA LEU A 153 -7.97 -11.12 -2.29
C LEU A 153 -8.17 -10.85 -3.77
N VAL A 154 -7.36 -11.52 -4.59
CA VAL A 154 -7.56 -11.64 -6.03
C VAL A 154 -7.89 -13.09 -6.40
N ASP A 155 -8.74 -13.27 -7.39
CA ASP A 155 -9.06 -14.59 -7.93
C ASP A 155 -7.93 -15.14 -8.82
N LYS A 156 -8.20 -16.30 -9.43
CA LYS A 156 -7.27 -16.99 -10.34
C LYS A 156 -6.92 -16.17 -11.59
N ASP A 157 -7.76 -15.22 -11.95
CA ASP A 157 -7.61 -14.35 -13.12
C ASP A 157 -6.98 -13.00 -12.71
N SER A 158 -6.44 -12.92 -11.48
CA SER A 158 -5.86 -11.72 -10.85
C SER A 158 -6.81 -10.53 -10.73
N ALA A 159 -8.12 -10.77 -10.83
CA ALA A 159 -9.14 -9.76 -10.57
C ALA A 159 -9.44 -9.71 -9.07
N LEU A 160 -9.76 -8.52 -8.54
CA LEU A 160 -10.18 -8.39 -7.15
C LEU A 160 -11.46 -9.19 -6.92
N VAL A 161 -11.49 -9.98 -5.84
CA VAL A 161 -12.70 -10.64 -5.38
C VAL A 161 -13.77 -9.58 -5.03
N ALA A 162 -15.04 -9.90 -5.23
CA ALA A 162 -16.14 -8.99 -4.91
C ALA A 162 -16.08 -8.53 -3.43
N GLY A 163 -16.35 -7.26 -3.17
CA GLY A 163 -16.32 -6.67 -1.83
C GLY A 163 -14.96 -6.14 -1.37
N GLN A 164 -13.87 -6.51 -2.03
CA GLN A 164 -12.50 -6.15 -1.59
C GLN A 164 -12.25 -4.63 -1.66
N VAL A 165 -12.87 -3.93 -2.61
CA VAL A 165 -12.76 -2.47 -2.75
C VAL A 165 -13.50 -1.76 -1.62
N GLU A 166 -14.71 -2.21 -1.31
CA GLU A 166 -15.55 -1.67 -0.24
C GLU A 166 -14.91 -1.92 1.14
N GLU A 167 -14.30 -3.09 1.33
CA GLU A 167 -13.50 -3.41 2.51
C GLU A 167 -12.25 -2.52 2.65
N ALA A 168 -11.59 -2.21 1.53
CA ALA A 168 -10.43 -1.34 1.50
C ALA A 168 -10.78 0.09 1.89
N GLU A 169 -11.91 0.61 1.40
CA GLU A 169 -12.42 1.92 1.77
C GLU A 169 -12.83 1.98 3.25
N GLN A 170 -13.49 0.94 3.77
CA GLN A 170 -13.79 0.81 5.20
C GLN A 170 -12.53 0.78 6.05
N TRP A 171 -11.48 0.09 5.59
CA TRP A 171 -10.19 0.08 6.27
C TRP A 171 -9.52 1.46 6.25
N GLY A 172 -9.62 2.18 5.14
CA GLY A 172 -9.18 3.58 5.06
C GLY A 172 -9.85 4.48 6.10
N ARG A 173 -11.18 4.36 6.28
CA ARG A 173 -11.90 5.09 7.34
C ARG A 173 -11.41 4.75 8.74
N LEU A 174 -11.18 3.46 9.02
CA LEU A 174 -10.64 2.99 10.29
C LEU A 174 -9.25 3.57 10.59
N LEU A 175 -8.37 3.58 9.58
CA LEU A 175 -7.04 4.18 9.69
C LEU A 175 -7.15 5.69 9.94
N GLY A 176 -8.07 6.38 9.27
CA GLY A 176 -8.34 7.80 9.47
C GLY A 176 -8.77 8.12 10.90
N ALA A 177 -9.69 7.34 11.48
CA ALA A 177 -10.12 7.50 12.86
C ALA A 177 -8.94 7.36 13.85
N ARG A 178 -8.13 6.30 13.70
CA ARG A 178 -6.94 6.09 14.55
C ARG A 178 -5.89 7.18 14.39
N LEU A 179 -5.74 7.72 13.18
CA LEU A 179 -4.81 8.80 12.91
C LEU A 179 -5.19 10.07 13.66
N LEU A 180 -6.49 10.38 13.74
CA LEU A 180 -7.01 11.51 14.52
C LEU A 180 -6.84 11.28 16.02
N GLU A 181 -7.14 10.09 16.53
CA GLU A 181 -6.91 9.74 17.95
C GLU A 181 -5.43 9.89 18.37
N SER A 182 -4.50 9.54 17.46
CA SER A 182 -3.06 9.72 17.69
C SER A 182 -2.61 11.19 17.70
N ALA A 183 -3.40 12.09 17.11
CA ALA A 183 -3.18 13.54 17.15
C ALA A 183 -3.42 14.08 18.55
N ASP A 184 -4.57 13.71 19.12
CA ASP A 184 -5.07 14.23 20.38
C ASP A 184 -4.25 13.75 21.59
N THR A 185 -3.54 12.62 21.45
CA THR A 185 -2.68 12.10 22.53
C THR A 185 -1.33 12.83 22.64
N ARG A 186 -0.96 13.65 21.65
CA ARG A 186 0.32 14.38 21.60
C ARG A 186 0.18 15.90 21.79
N ALA A 187 -1.04 16.42 21.90
CA ALA A 187 -1.33 17.82 22.23
C ALA A 187 -1.42 17.99 23.76
#